data_AF-A0A6N8ZS83-F1
#
_entry.id   AF-A0A6N8ZS83-F1
#
_cell.length_a   1.000
_cell.length_b   1.000
_cell.length_c   1.000
_cell.angle_alpha   90.00
_cell.angle_beta   90.00
_cell.angle_gamma   90.00
#
_symmetry.space_group_name_H-M   'P 1'
#
loop_
_entity.id
_entity.type
_entity.pdbx_description
1 polymer ?
#
loop_
_entity_poly.entity_id
_entity_poly.type
_entity_poly.pdbx_seq_one_letter_code
_entity_poly.pdbx_strand_id
1 'polypeptide(L)' 'MGEEVLYKQHYSNSWALLVGINDYQHASPLAHACNDAEGVRDALVNTFHFSEDNITLLLNKDATRKSIMQN' A
#
# COMPACT_ATOMS: atom_id res chain seq x y z
N MET A 1 35.15 -8.57 -24.39
CA MET A 1 34.42 -7.58 -23.55
C MET A 1 33.04 -8.14 -23.36
N GLY A 2 32.76 -8.67 -22.16
CA GLY A 2 31.44 -9.18 -21.82
C GLY A 2 30.51 -8.00 -21.61
N GLU A 3 29.32 -8.06 -22.18
CA GLU A 3 28.26 -7.09 -21.94
C GLU A 3 27.94 -7.09 -20.44
N GLU A 4 28.19 -5.97 -19.78
CA GLU A 4 27.71 -5.73 -18.42
C GLU A 4 26.19 -5.65 -18.52
N VAL A 5 25.50 -6.71 -18.11
CA VAL A 5 24.04 -6.78 -18.11
C VAL A 5 23.55 -5.74 -17.10
N LEU A 6 23.29 -4.53 -17.59
CA LEU A 6 22.72 -3.43 -16.84
C LEU A 6 21.33 -3.91 -16.40
N TYR A 7 21.21 -4.35 -15.15
CA TYR A 7 19.94 -4.77 -14.54
C TYR A 7 18.94 -3.64 -14.74
N LYS A 8 18.10 -3.74 -15.76
CA LYS A 8 16.97 -2.82 -15.92
C LYS A 8 16.09 -3.04 -14.70
N GLN A 9 16.00 -1.99 -13.88
CA GLN A 9 15.06 -1.85 -12.78
C GLN A 9 13.63 -1.89 -13.36
N HIS A 10 13.15 -3.07 -13.75
CA HIS A 10 11.80 -3.31 -14.28
C HIS A 10 10.73 -3.29 -13.17
N TYR A 11 10.93 -2.48 -12.12
CA TYR A 11 9.91 -2.18 -11.11
C TYR A 11 9.10 -0.92 -11.48
N SER A 12 9.00 -0.58 -12.78
CA SER A 12 8.32 0.63 -13.24
C SER A 12 6.78 0.55 -13.13
N ASN A 13 6.21 -0.62 -12.83
CA ASN A 13 4.78 -0.80 -12.66
C ASN A 13 4.47 -1.65 -11.42
N SER A 14 4.72 -1.05 -10.25
CA SER A 14 4.49 -1.71 -8.95
C SER A 14 3.10 -1.34 -8.41
N TRP A 15 2.45 -2.30 -7.74
CA TRP A 15 1.12 -2.18 -7.15
C TRP A 15 1.18 -2.38 -5.64
N ALA A 16 0.29 -1.73 -4.91
CA ALA A 16 0.19 -1.89 -3.45
C ALA A 16 -1.27 -1.89 -2.98
N LEU A 17 -1.59 -2.81 -2.07
CA LEU A 17 -2.79 -2.78 -1.25
C LEU A 17 -2.40 -2.46 0.18
N LEU A 18 -2.84 -1.31 0.67
CA LEU A 18 -2.56 -0.81 2.02
C LEU A 18 -3.85 -0.87 2.84
N VAL A 19 -3.79 -1.46 4.02
CA VAL A 19 -4.96 -1.66 4.89
C VAL A 19 -4.65 -1.16 6.29
N GLY A 20 -5.41 -0.16 6.75
CA GLY A 20 -5.28 0.42 8.09
C GLY A 20 -6.61 0.40 8.84
N ILE A 21 -6.68 -0.31 9.98
CA ILE A 21 -7.92 -0.45 10.76
C ILE A 21 -7.66 -0.02 12.20
N ASN A 22 -8.23 1.13 12.58
CA ASN A 22 -8.31 1.59 13.96
C ASN A 22 -9.58 1.05 14.63
N ASP A 23 -10.72 1.16 13.93
CA ASP A 23 -12.05 0.98 14.52
C ASP A 23 -12.53 -0.48 14.41
N TYR A 24 -11.90 -1.38 15.15
CA TYR A 24 -12.34 -2.78 15.21
C TYR A 24 -13.70 -2.91 15.93
N GLN A 25 -14.64 -3.63 15.30
CA GLN A 25 -15.99 -3.84 15.88
C GLN A 25 -16.02 -4.87 17.01
N HIS A 26 -15.08 -5.82 17.00
CA HIS A 26 -15.04 -6.97 17.92
C HIS A 26 -13.72 -7.09 18.68
N ALA A 27 -12.85 -6.09 18.57
CA ALA A 27 -11.58 -6.01 19.28
C ALA A 27 -11.37 -4.57 19.75
N SER A 28 -10.41 -4.37 20.66
CA SER A 28 -10.06 -3.02 21.12
C SER A 28 -9.59 -2.16 19.95
N PRO A 29 -10.00 -0.87 19.89
CA PRO A 29 -9.58 0.02 18.83
C PRO A 29 -8.08 0.28 18.90
N LEU A 30 -7.47 0.55 17.74
CA LEU A 30 -6.09 0.99 17.61
C LEU A 30 -6.05 2.50 17.37
N ALA A 31 -4.92 3.13 17.68
CA ALA A 31 -4.76 4.58 17.53
C ALA A 31 -4.10 5.00 16.21
N HIS A 32 -3.31 4.13 15.58
CA HIS A 32 -2.35 4.56 14.56
C HIS A 32 -2.36 3.75 13.26
N ALA A 33 -3.07 2.63 13.18
CA ALA A 33 -3.03 1.76 12.01
C ALA A 33 -3.47 2.47 10.71
N CYS A 34 -4.43 3.39 10.79
CA CYS A 34 -4.81 4.22 9.64
C CYS A 34 -3.68 5.19 9.25
N ASN A 35 -3.09 5.88 10.22
CA ASN A 35 -1.99 6.81 9.97
C ASN A 35 -0.76 6.08 9.42
N ASP A 36 -0.47 4.88 9.91
CA ASP A 36 0.62 4.05 9.42
C ASP A 36 0.41 3.68 7.95
N ALA A 37 -0.81 3.29 7.58
CA ALA A 37 -1.14 2.96 6.19
C ALA A 37 -1.04 4.19 5.25
N GLU A 38 -1.48 5.37 5.71
CA GLU A 38 -1.31 6.62 4.97
C GLU A 38 0.17 7.01 4.83
N GLY A 39 0.96 6.90 5.90
CA GLY A 39 2.39 7.19 5.87
C GLY A 39 3.15 6.27 4.91
N VAL A 40 2.78 4.99 4.85
CA VAL A 40 3.34 4.05 3.87
C VAL A 40 2.93 4.43 2.44
N ARG A 41 1.66 4.81 2.20
CA ARG A 41 1.22 5.31 0.88
C ARG A 41 2.10 6.48 0.45
N ASP A 42 2.29 7.44 1.34
CA ASP A 42 3.07 8.64 1.04
C ASP A 42 4.53 8.32 0.75
N ALA A 43 5.13 7.35 1.45
CA ALA A 43 6.47 6.87 1.14
C ALA A 43 6.52 6.21 -0.26
N LEU A 44 5.53 5.36 -0.59
CA LEU A 44 5.46 4.68 -1.90
C LEU A 44 5.35 5.68 -3.06
N VAL A 45 4.52 6.71 -2.92
CA VAL A 45 4.35 7.74 -3.97
C VAL A 45 5.56 8.67 -4.02
N ASN A 46 5.96 9.25 -2.89
CA ASN A 46 6.91 10.36 -2.89
C ASN A 46 8.38 9.90 -2.99
N THR A 47 8.71 8.73 -2.41
CA THR A 47 10.09 8.23 -2.35
C THR A 47 10.35 7.15 -3.39
N PHE A 48 9.38 6.25 -3.58
CA PHE A 48 9.52 5.11 -4.50
C PHE A 48 8.85 5.32 -5.85
N HIS A 49 8.18 6.47 -6.06
CA HIS A 49 7.57 6.88 -7.33
C HIS A 49 6.58 5.84 -7.89
N PHE A 50 5.83 5.18 -7.01
CA PHE A 50 4.69 4.35 -7.42
C PHE A 50 3.61 5.28 -8.00
N SER A 51 2.93 4.82 -9.06
CA SER A 51 1.73 5.52 -9.55
C SER A 51 0.65 5.50 -8.47
N GLU A 52 -0.01 6.63 -8.22
CA GLU A 52 -1.13 6.69 -7.29
C GLU A 52 -2.28 5.77 -7.73
N ASP A 53 -2.53 5.67 -9.04
CA ASP A 53 -3.55 4.78 -9.62
C ASP A 53 -3.30 3.29 -9.32
N ASN A 54 -2.08 2.94 -8.96
CA ASN A 54 -1.65 1.58 -8.65
C ASN A 54 -1.72 1.26 -7.13
N ILE A 55 -2.14 2.22 -6.31
CA ILE A 55 -2.21 2.06 -4.87
C ILE A 55 -3.67 2.06 -4.42
N THR A 56 -4.09 0.95 -3.84
CA THR A 56 -5.37 0.89 -3.13
C THR A 56 -5.14 1.08 -1.64
N LEU A 57 -5.83 2.06 -1.06
CA LEU A 57 -5.84 2.30 0.38
C LEU A 57 -7.23 2.01 0.95
N LEU A 58 -7.31 1.07 1.90
CA LEU A 58 -8.55 0.72 2.60
C LEU A 58 -8.42 1.05 4.09
N LEU A 59 -9.30 1.91 4.59
CA LEU A 59 -9.29 2.36 5.98
C LEU A 59 -10.56 1.98 6.72
N ASN A 60 -10.42 1.56 7.98
CA ASN A 60 -11.53 1.29 8.90
C ASN A 60 -12.69 0.49 8.25
N LYS A 61 -13.88 1.10 8.15
CA LYS A 61 -15.10 0.50 7.61
C LYS A 61 -14.98 0.07 6.14
N ASP A 62 -14.07 0.68 5.38
CA ASP A 62 -13.87 0.38 3.96
C ASP A 62 -12.96 -0.84 3.78
N ALA A 63 -12.16 -1.18 4.79
CA ALA A 63 -11.33 -2.39 4.88
C ALA A 63 -12.15 -3.65 5.20
N THR A 64 -13.28 -3.83 4.53
CA THR A 64 -14.09 -5.04 4.66
C THR A 64 -13.36 -6.24 4.05
N ARG A 65 -13.68 -7.45 4.52
CA ARG A 65 -13.19 -8.70 3.89
C ARG A 65 -13.45 -8.72 2.38
N LYS A 66 -14.61 -8.22 1.96
CA LYS A 66 -14.98 -8.17 0.54
C LYS A 66 -14.05 -7.21 -0.22
N SER A 67 -13.86 -5.99 0.27
CA SER A 67 -12.96 -5.01 -0.33
C SER A 67 -11.54 -5.56 -0.43
N ILE A 68 -10.99 -6.12 0.66
CA ILE A 68 -9.63 -6.67 0.68
C ILE A 68 -9.44 -7.80 -0.34
N MET A 69 -10.48 -8.58 -0.64
CA MET A 69 -10.42 -9.71 -1.57
C MET A 69 -10.76 -9.35 -3.03
N GLN A 70 -11.18 -8.11 -3.30
CA GLN A 70 -11.61 -7.66 -4.63
C GLN A 70 -10.62 -6.71 -5.31
N ASN A 71 -9.50 -6.41 -4.65
CA ASN A 71 -8.36 -5.68 -5.22
C ASN A 71 -7.27 -6.68 -5.63
#